data_AF-A0A9D2LSH7-F1
#
_entry.id   AF-A0A9D2LSH7-F1
#
_cell.length_a   1.000
_cell.length_b   1.000
_cell.length_c   1.000
_cell.angle_alpha   90.00
_cell.angle_beta   90.00
_cell.angle_gamma   90.00
#
_symmetry.space_group_name_H-M   'P 1'
#
loop_
_entity.id
_entity.type
_entity.pdbx_description
1 polymer ?
#
loop_
_entity_poly.entity_id
_entity_poly.type
_entity_poly.pdbx_seq_one_letter_code
_entity_poly.pdbx_strand_id
1 'polypeptide(L)'
;MLAIGFVAIVLLAGLFMQSQTLRNRLAVYDARAASLEESIEDEKARTEEIDELKEYMQTDEYVEEVARDKLGLVKDNEIVFKEEE
;
A
#
# COMPACT_ATOMS: atom_id res chain seq x y z
N MET A 1 -20.27 -33.04 -47.42
CA MET A 1 -20.89 -32.31 -46.29
C MET A 1 -20.27 -32.68 -44.94
N LEU A 2 -20.09 -33.98 -44.61
CA LEU A 2 -19.53 -34.41 -43.31
C LEU A 2 -18.12 -33.87 -42.99
N ALA A 3 -17.22 -33.83 -43.97
CA ALA A 3 -15.85 -33.31 -43.77
C ALA A 3 -15.82 -31.81 -43.42
N ILE A 4 -16.69 -31.00 -44.05
CA ILE A 4 -16.80 -29.57 -43.78
C ILE A 4 -17.36 -29.34 -42.37
N GLY A 5 -18.35 -30.14 -41.96
CA GLY A 5 -18.89 -30.10 -40.60
C GLY A 5 -17.84 -30.44 -39.55
N PHE A 6 -17.00 -31.45 -39.80
CA PHE A 6 -15.91 -31.81 -38.89
C PHE A 6 -14.88 -30.68 -38.73
N VAL A 7 -14.45 -30.07 -39.85
CA VAL A 7 -13.53 -28.92 -39.82
C VAL A 7 -14.14 -27.73 -39.06
N ALA A 8 -15.42 -27.45 -39.27
CA ALA A 8 -16.12 -26.39 -38.54
C ALA A 8 -16.15 -26.64 -37.02
N ILE A 9 -16.38 -27.88 -36.58
CA ILE A 9 -16.39 -28.25 -35.16
C ILE A 9 -14.99 -28.07 -34.55
N VAL A 10 -13.92 -28.49 -35.24
CA VAL A 10 -12.55 -28.34 -34.75
C VAL A 10 -12.18 -26.86 -34.59
N LEU A 11 -12.56 -26.02 -35.56
CA LEU A 11 -12.34 -24.57 -35.46
C LEU A 11 -13.12 -23.95 -34.29
N LEU A 12 -14.39 -24.30 -34.12
CA LEU A 12 -15.20 -23.80 -33.00
C LEU A 12 -14.64 -24.25 -31.64
N ALA A 13 -14.17 -25.49 -31.52
CA ALA A 13 -13.54 -25.99 -30.30
C ALA A 13 -12.24 -25.21 -29.99
N GLY A 14 -11.41 -24.94 -31.01
CA GLY A 14 -10.20 -24.13 -30.84
C GLY A 14 -10.49 -22.70 -30.39
N LEU A 15 -11.51 -22.05 -31.00
CA LEU A 15 -11.95 -20.71 -30.59
C LEU A 15 -12.51 -20.69 -29.16
N PHE A 16 -13.24 -21.73 -28.77
CA PHE A 16 -13.77 -21.86 -27.41
C PHE A 16 -12.66 -21.98 -26.36
N MET A 17 -11.63 -22.80 -26.61
CA MET A 17 -10.49 -22.92 -25.71
C MET A 17 -9.70 -21.61 -25.57
N GLN A 18 -9.50 -20.89 -26.67
CA GLN A 18 -8.85 -19.57 -26.65
C GLN A 18 -9.70 -18.54 -25.89
N SER A 19 -11.01 -18.52 -26.13
CA SER A 19 -11.93 -17.62 -25.43
C SER A 19 -11.88 -17.81 -23.91
N GLN A 20 -11.88 -19.06 -23.45
CA GLN A 20 -11.76 -19.37 -22.03
C GLN A 20 -10.40 -18.92 -21.45
N THR A 21 -9.33 -19.12 -22.21
CA THR A 21 -7.98 -18.68 -21.81
C THR A 21 -7.90 -17.15 -21.69
N LEU A 22 -8.50 -16.41 -22.63
CA LEU A 22 -8.56 -14.95 -22.59
C LEU A 22 -9.33 -14.45 -21.35
N ARG A 23 -10.48 -15.07 -21.04
CA ARG A 23 -11.26 -14.73 -19.84
C ARG A 23 -10.47 -14.95 -18.55
N ASN A 24 -9.75 -16.07 -18.45
CA ASN A 24 -8.91 -16.34 -17.29
C ASN A 24 -7.78 -15.32 -17.14
N ARG A 25 -7.14 -14.93 -18.25
CA ARG A 25 -6.11 -13.89 -18.23
C ARG A 25 -6.68 -12.55 -17.79
N LEU A 26 -7.85 -12.17 -18.30
CA LEU A 26 -8.54 -10.94 -17.92
C LEU A 26 -8.79 -10.91 -16.40
N ALA A 27 -9.36 -11.98 -15.84
CA ALA A 27 -9.61 -12.08 -14.40
C ALA A 27 -8.31 -11.96 -13.57
N VAL A 28 -7.20 -12.55 -14.03
CA VAL A 28 -5.90 -12.43 -13.36
C VAL A 28 -5.37 -10.99 -13.43
N TYR A 29 -5.51 -10.32 -14.58
CA TYR A 29 -5.09 -8.93 -14.73
C TYR A 29 -5.95 -7.98 -13.90
N ASP A 30 -7.26 -8.19 -13.82
CA ASP A 30 -8.16 -7.41 -12.97
C ASP A 30 -7.79 -7.55 -11.49
N ALA A 31 -7.55 -8.78 -11.03
CA ALA A 31 -7.10 -9.02 -9.65
C ALA A 31 -5.75 -8.36 -9.37
N ARG A 32 -4.81 -8.42 -10.33
CA ARG A 32 -3.50 -7.77 -10.20
C ARG A 32 -3.61 -6.26 -10.19
N ALA A 33 -4.48 -5.68 -11.01
CA ALA A 33 -4.75 -4.26 -11.04
C ALA A 33 -5.29 -3.78 -9.69
N ALA A 34 -6.29 -4.49 -9.13
CA ALA A 34 -6.82 -4.19 -7.81
C ALA A 34 -5.75 -4.25 -6.71
N SER A 35 -4.91 -5.29 -6.69
CA SER A 35 -3.82 -5.39 -5.70
C SER A 35 -2.76 -4.29 -5.83
N LEU A 36 -2.50 -3.84 -7.06
CA LEU A 36 -1.55 -2.76 -7.31
C LEU A 36 -2.15 -1.41 -6.89
N GLU A 37 -3.43 -1.20 -7.13
CA GLU A 37 -4.14 -0.01 -6.69
C GLU A 37 -4.16 0.10 -5.17
N GLU A 38 -4.47 -0.99 -4.46
CA GLU A 38 -4.37 -1.07 -2.99
C GLU A 38 -2.96 -0.74 -2.49
N SER A 39 -1.92 -1.30 -3.13
CA SER A 39 -0.53 -1.02 -2.76
C SER A 39 -0.16 0.45 -3.00
N ILE A 40 -0.69 1.08 -4.05
CA ILE A 40 -0.46 2.50 -4.34
C ILE A 40 -1.15 3.38 -3.29
N GLU A 41 -2.34 3.01 -2.86
CA GLU A 41 -3.08 3.75 -1.82
C GLU A 41 -2.36 3.67 -0.46
N ASP A 42 -1.91 2.47 -0.07
CA ASP A 42 -1.12 2.27 1.15
C ASP A 42 0.18 3.09 1.14
N GLU A 43 0.96 3.02 0.05
CA GLU A 43 2.21 3.80 -0.04
C GLU A 43 1.95 5.31 -0.05
N LYS A 44 0.82 5.78 -0.58
CA LYS A 44 0.43 7.19 -0.50
C LYS A 44 0.10 7.61 0.94
N ALA A 45 -0.69 6.82 1.65
CA ALA A 45 -1.00 7.06 3.05
C ALA A 45 0.27 7.08 3.91
N ARG A 46 1.16 6.10 3.72
CA ARG A 46 2.48 6.06 4.38
C ARG A 46 3.34 7.28 4.05
N THR A 47 3.27 7.80 2.83
CA THR A 47 4.00 9.02 2.45
C THR A 47 3.47 10.24 3.20
N GLU A 48 2.13 10.37 3.31
CA GLU A 48 1.49 11.45 4.06
C GLU A 48 1.87 11.40 5.54
N GLU A 49 1.81 10.22 6.18
CA GLU A 49 2.26 10.02 7.56
C GLU A 49 3.73 10.41 7.77
N ILE A 50 4.61 10.09 6.82
CA ILE A 50 6.03 10.46 6.87
C ILE A 50 6.20 11.98 6.77
N ASP A 51 5.45 12.64 5.90
CA ASP A 51 5.50 14.09 5.74
C ASP A 51 4.99 14.81 7.01
N GLU A 52 3.90 14.34 7.61
CA GLU A 52 3.40 14.84 8.89
C GLU A 52 4.43 14.66 10.02
N LEU A 53 5.04 13.48 10.11
CA LEU A 53 6.10 13.22 11.09
C LEU A 53 7.29 14.14 10.88
N LYS A 54 7.68 14.37 9.63
CA LYS A 54 8.78 15.27 9.29
C LYS A 54 8.48 16.72 9.68
N GLU A 55 7.23 17.16 9.54
CA GLU A 55 6.80 18.47 10.02
C GLU A 55 6.84 18.53 11.56
N TYR A 56 6.31 17.52 12.25
CA TYR A 56 6.38 17.42 13.71
C TYR A 56 7.83 17.51 14.23
N MET A 57 8.75 16.78 13.60
CA MET A 57 10.16 16.79 13.98
C MET A 57 10.86 18.14 13.79
N GLN A 58 10.29 19.06 13.01
CA GLN A 58 10.79 20.43 12.84
C GLN A 58 10.22 21.41 13.86
N THR A 59 9.27 20.98 14.69
CA THR A 59 8.64 21.83 15.72
C THR A 59 9.54 21.99 16.94
N ASP A 60 9.35 23.10 17.65
CA ASP A 60 9.99 23.32 18.95
C ASP A 60 9.57 22.28 19.99
N GLU A 61 8.34 21.74 19.88
CA GLU A 61 7.83 20.68 20.76
C GLU A 61 8.71 19.42 20.68
N TYR A 62 9.04 18.96 19.47
CA TYR A 62 9.96 17.83 19.29
C TYR A 62 11.36 18.14 19.81
N VAL A 63 11.86 19.36 19.61
CA VAL A 63 13.17 19.78 20.16
C VAL A 63 13.17 19.75 21.68
N GLU A 64 12.10 20.23 22.31
CA GLU A 64 11.91 20.22 23.76
C GLU A 64 11.80 18.80 24.32
N GLU A 65 11.02 17.92 23.68
CA GLU A 65 10.92 16.50 24.02
C GLU A 65 12.30 15.83 23.98
N VAL A 66 13.04 16.02 22.89
CA VAL A 66 14.39 15.46 22.74
C VAL A 66 15.36 16.04 23.77
N ALA A 67 15.29 17.34 24.06
CA ALA A 67 16.14 17.99 25.07
C ALA A 67 15.83 17.48 26.48
N ARG A 68 14.56 17.25 26.81
CA ARG A 68 14.13 16.65 28.06
C ARG A 68 14.62 15.22 28.19
N ASP A 69 14.39 14.39 27.17
CA ASP A 69 14.70 12.97 27.24
C ASP A 69 16.20 12.67 27.20
N LYS A 70 16.95 13.38 26.36
CA LYS A 70 18.38 13.11 26.16
C LYS A 70 19.27 13.90 27.11
N LEU A 71 18.90 15.13 27.44
CA LEU A 71 19.75 16.05 28.21
C LEU A 71 19.18 16.33 29.61
N GLY A 72 17.98 15.86 29.93
CA GLY A 72 17.32 16.14 31.21
C GLY A 72 16.94 17.61 31.38
N LEU A 73 16.86 18.36 30.28
CA LEU A 73 16.55 19.79 30.30
C LEU A 73 15.06 20.01 30.50
N VAL A 74 14.71 21.01 31.30
CA VAL A 74 13.33 21.38 31.61
C VAL A 74 13.15 22.88 31.42
N LYS A 75 11.93 23.34 31.19
CA LYS A 75 11.68 24.78 30.99
C LYS A 75 11.87 25.55 32.30
N ASP A 76 12.24 26.82 32.16
CA ASP A 76 12.28 27.73 33.30
C ASP A 76 10.89 27.81 33.95
N ASN A 77 10.83 27.57 35.27
CA ASN A 77 9.62 27.47 36.10
C ASN A 77 8.80 26.18 35.94
N GLU A 78 9.37 25.12 35.37
CA GLU A 78 8.74 23.80 35.36
C GLU A 78 8.97 23.04 36.68
N ILE A 79 7.91 22.51 37.28
CA ILE A 79 8.00 21.69 38.50
C ILE A 79 8.18 20.22 38.11
N VAL A 80 9.34 19.66 38.41
CA VAL A 80 9.68 18.25 38.12
C VAL A 80 9.43 17.40 39.35
N PHE A 81 8.53 16.41 39.22
CA PHE A 81 8.33 15.38 40.25
C PHE A 81 9.23 14.19 39.93
N LYS A 82 10.01 13.76 40.91
CA LYS A 82 10.80 12.52 40.86
C LYS A 82 10.28 11.60 41.96
N GLU A 83 10.17 10.31 41.69
CA GLU A 83 9.89 9.32 42.74
C GLU A 83 11.07 9.32 43.73
N GLU A 84 10.79 9.31 45.04
CA GLU A 84 11.81 9.06 46.05
C GLU A 84 12.24 7.59 45.90
N GLU A 85 13.55 7.34 45.74
CA GLU A 85 14.13 5.98 45.72
C GLU A 85 13.83 5.19 47.01
#